data_AF-A0A7K0K0I7-F1
#
_entry.id   AF-A0A7K0K0I7-F1
#
_cell.length_a   1.000
_cell.length_b   1.000
_cell.length_c   1.000
_cell.angle_alpha   90.00
_cell.angle_beta   90.00
_cell.angle_gamma   90.00
#
_symmetry.space_group_name_H-M   'P 1'
#
loop_
_entity.id
_entity.type
_entity.pdbx_description
1 polymer ?
#
loop_
_entity_poly.entity_id
_entity_poly.type
_entity_poly.pdbx_seq_one_letter_code
_entity_poly.pdbx_strand_id
1 'polypeptide(L)'
;MAGGTNPASVVSLAEVLSALIEPHLTAEERRVREGLPLDDDYDWGYPEDAEGAVTEVTSAPPANSSGSAGSVASAEGAETAKVAGSAGSASGSEDEVGKGQPEASGTAGSESSLVESSTPQCDEVKEILVPIAAGADPAEAKRQLKARLKGPLPSRTDLIMQTSGSQTGTGHLVALSAAALVSSARSTIAALGGPGRWIVVLPVNHIAGLQVLTRSLISGTKPVIVDTTKGFKPQHLVRAVERATKDPKIPAYISLVPTQVSKILDEGGEPVEALAKVRAILVGGAAFTPFLADRAKAAGWHVVETYGMTETCGGCVYDGVPLVGTQVSTVGDTVWISGTTLMEDYLEKPAAGEESPWIQMGPRRWFKTSDTGRMEGPRLIIQGRTDDVINTGGVKVHASAVEEASRAVAGVGDICVVGLPDARWGELVTALVVPGQDIDVDLLAPMMGSPASLGIRGVDGTVSEPDSLAARIRTAVTAELGAAHAPRVIVIVQHLPLLGPGKIDRSEAAAIAQRELWAGRAWVR
;
A
#
# COMPACT_ATOMS: atom_id res chain seq x y z
N MET A 1 9.59 -5.61 11.00
CA MET A 1 10.72 -4.87 10.39
C MET A 1 10.24 -3.47 10.05
N ALA A 2 10.94 -2.42 10.47
CA ALA A 2 10.62 -1.07 10.00
C ALA A 2 10.87 -0.98 8.49
N GLY A 3 9.90 -0.47 7.75
CA GLY A 3 9.99 -0.19 6.31
C GLY A 3 9.64 1.27 6.04
N GLY A 4 10.03 1.76 4.87
CA GLY A 4 9.95 3.17 4.51
C GLY A 4 10.89 3.49 3.36
N THR A 5 11.45 4.69 3.32
CA THR A 5 12.53 5.06 2.40
C THR A 5 13.83 5.46 3.12
N ASN A 6 13.87 5.38 4.45
CA ASN A 6 15.09 5.59 5.21
C ASN A 6 16.14 4.51 4.85
N PRO A 7 17.39 4.89 4.49
CA PRO A 7 18.40 3.94 4.03
C PRO A 7 18.65 2.74 4.97
N ALA A 8 18.77 2.94 6.27
CA ALA A 8 19.04 1.85 7.22
C ALA A 8 17.86 0.85 7.30
N SER A 9 16.62 1.35 7.26
CA SER A 9 15.41 0.50 7.19
C SER A 9 15.33 -0.29 5.89
N VAL A 10 15.74 0.32 4.78
CA VAL A 10 15.74 -0.29 3.45
C VAL A 10 16.83 -1.37 3.33
N VAL A 11 18.04 -1.12 3.84
CA VAL A 11 19.14 -2.10 3.87
C VAL A 11 18.77 -3.30 4.75
N SER A 12 18.34 -3.07 5.99
CA SER A 12 17.97 -4.14 6.92
C SER A 12 16.81 -5.01 6.40
N LEU A 13 15.85 -4.40 5.68
CA LEU A 13 14.79 -5.17 5.02
C LEU A 13 15.30 -5.93 3.80
N ALA A 14 16.27 -5.39 3.04
CA ALA A 14 16.88 -6.08 1.91
C ALA A 14 17.69 -7.31 2.32
N GLU A 15 18.36 -7.28 3.48
CA GLU A 15 19.09 -8.44 4.05
C GLU A 15 18.13 -9.60 4.39
N VAL A 16 17.06 -9.30 5.13
CA VAL A 16 16.05 -10.32 5.50
C VAL A 16 15.28 -10.81 4.27
N LEU A 17 14.94 -9.92 3.33
CA LEU A 17 14.32 -10.28 2.06
C LEU A 17 15.25 -11.18 1.21
N SER A 18 16.55 -10.90 1.20
CA SER A 18 17.58 -11.72 0.54
C SER A 18 17.57 -13.15 1.06
N ALA A 19 17.58 -13.34 2.38
CA ALA A 19 17.48 -14.68 2.99
C ALA A 19 16.14 -15.36 2.67
N LEU A 20 15.04 -14.59 2.68
CA LEU A 20 13.68 -15.10 2.44
C LEU A 20 13.48 -15.61 0.99
N ILE A 21 14.10 -14.96 0.00
CA ILE A 21 13.98 -15.38 -1.42
C ILE A 21 15.02 -16.43 -1.83
N GLU A 22 16.08 -16.63 -1.06
CA GLU A 22 17.21 -17.50 -1.38
C GLU A 22 16.79 -18.93 -1.82
N PRO A 23 15.85 -19.64 -1.16
CA PRO A 23 15.44 -20.98 -1.58
C PRO A 23 14.80 -21.04 -2.97
N HIS A 24 14.30 -19.91 -3.48
CA HIS A 24 13.57 -19.82 -4.74
C HIS A 24 14.42 -19.35 -5.93
N LEU A 25 15.68 -18.98 -5.70
CA LEU A 25 16.59 -18.51 -6.75
C LEU A 25 17.16 -19.65 -7.61
N THR A 26 17.44 -19.35 -8.88
CA THR A 26 18.16 -20.26 -9.78
C THR A 26 19.66 -20.27 -9.46
N ALA A 27 20.37 -21.28 -9.94
CA ALA A 27 21.83 -21.32 -9.86
C ALA A 27 22.53 -20.20 -10.66
N GLU A 28 21.83 -19.55 -11.59
CA GLU A 28 22.33 -18.40 -12.33
C GLU A 28 22.14 -17.10 -11.53
N GLU A 29 20.94 -16.87 -10.97
CA GLU A 29 20.66 -15.71 -10.10
C GLU A 29 21.57 -15.69 -8.86
N ARG A 30 21.89 -16.86 -8.27
CA ARG A 30 22.89 -16.98 -7.20
C ARG A 30 24.27 -16.50 -7.64
N ARG A 31 24.78 -16.99 -8.78
CA ARG A 31 26.07 -16.57 -9.34
C ARG A 31 26.12 -15.08 -9.69
N VAL A 32 25.01 -14.52 -10.16
CA VAL A 32 24.89 -13.07 -10.45
C VAL A 32 24.94 -12.24 -9.16
N ARG A 33 24.49 -12.78 -8.02
CA ARG A 33 24.66 -12.16 -6.69
C ARG A 33 26.04 -12.37 -6.06
N GLU A 34 26.63 -13.55 -6.25
CA GLU A 34 27.96 -13.92 -5.72
C GLU A 34 29.12 -13.25 -6.49
N GLY A 35 28.94 -12.99 -7.78
CA GLY A 35 30.01 -12.67 -8.72
C GLY A 35 30.39 -11.20 -8.87
N LEU A 36 29.85 -10.30 -8.05
CA LEU A 36 30.20 -8.86 -8.09
C LEU A 36 31.28 -8.52 -7.05
N PRO A 37 32.46 -7.99 -7.46
CA PRO A 37 33.35 -7.35 -6.51
C PRO A 37 32.64 -6.12 -5.92
N LEU A 38 32.61 -6.05 -4.58
CA LEU A 38 32.14 -4.89 -3.84
C LEU A 38 33.23 -3.81 -3.83
N ASP A 39 33.52 -3.22 -4.99
CA ASP A 39 34.24 -1.94 -5.06
C ASP A 39 33.35 -0.88 -4.40
N ASP A 40 33.63 -0.60 -3.13
CA ASP A 40 32.82 0.29 -2.30
C ASP A 40 33.28 1.74 -2.45
N ASP A 41 33.12 2.30 -3.67
CA ASP A 41 33.34 3.72 -3.97
C ASP A 41 32.20 4.64 -3.45
N TYR A 42 31.56 4.20 -2.37
CA TYR A 42 30.18 4.56 -2.04
C TYR A 42 30.11 5.62 -0.94
N ASP A 43 30.05 6.89 -1.34
CA ASP A 43 29.43 7.92 -0.49
C ASP A 43 27.95 7.55 -0.26
N TRP A 44 27.54 7.40 1.00
CA TRP A 44 26.16 7.06 1.38
C TRP A 44 25.18 8.25 1.36
N GLY A 45 25.66 9.44 1.03
CA GLY A 45 24.87 10.68 0.96
C GLY A 45 24.96 11.52 2.24
N TYR A 46 26.01 11.34 3.03
CA TYR A 46 26.29 12.18 4.19
C TYR A 46 26.97 13.48 3.76
N PRO A 47 26.55 14.67 4.25
CA PRO A 47 27.52 15.71 4.53
C PRO A 47 28.40 15.25 5.69
N GLU A 48 29.71 15.51 5.63
CA GLU A 48 30.68 15.05 6.64
C GLU A 48 30.46 15.73 8.02
N ASP A 49 29.67 16.80 8.07
CA ASP A 49 29.39 17.65 9.23
C ASP A 49 28.46 17.02 10.31
N ALA A 50 28.32 15.69 10.33
CA ALA A 50 27.30 14.98 11.14
C ALA A 50 27.86 14.05 12.24
N GLU A 51 29.18 14.04 12.51
CA GLU A 51 29.77 13.26 13.60
C GLU A 51 29.46 13.85 14.99
N GLY A 52 28.27 13.52 15.51
CA GLY A 52 27.73 13.99 16.78
C GLY A 52 27.68 12.93 17.89
N ALA A 53 28.84 12.37 18.25
CA ALA A 53 29.09 11.52 19.43
C ALA A 53 28.22 10.24 19.61
N VAL A 54 28.78 9.09 19.21
CA VAL A 54 28.42 7.77 19.78
C VAL A 54 29.71 7.09 20.27
N THR A 55 30.02 7.23 21.55
CA THR A 55 31.14 6.51 22.19
C THR A 55 30.72 5.10 22.59
N GLU A 56 31.60 4.12 22.37
CA GLU A 56 31.39 2.71 22.70
C GLU A 56 31.11 2.47 24.21
N VAL A 57 30.23 1.52 24.52
CA VAL A 57 30.14 0.92 25.86
C VAL A 57 29.90 -0.59 25.75
N THR A 58 30.93 -1.39 26.02
CA THR A 58 30.85 -2.85 26.05
C THR A 58 30.76 -3.39 27.48
N SER A 59 29.65 -4.07 27.78
CA SER A 59 29.52 -5.18 28.75
C SER A 59 30.16 -5.10 30.17
N ALA A 60 29.26 -5.00 31.15
CA ALA A 60 29.23 -5.76 32.42
C ALA A 60 30.08 -5.32 33.66
N PRO A 61 29.68 -5.71 34.90
CA PRO A 61 30.11 -5.10 36.18
C PRO A 61 30.79 -6.15 37.12
N PRO A 62 30.88 -6.01 38.48
CA PRO A 62 30.62 -4.88 39.41
C PRO A 62 31.72 -4.62 40.48
N ALA A 63 31.69 -3.46 41.18
CA ALA A 63 32.26 -3.32 42.54
C ALA A 63 31.78 -2.08 43.36
N ASN A 64 31.24 -2.36 44.55
CA ASN A 64 31.06 -1.59 45.79
C ASN A 64 31.66 -0.18 46.03
N SER A 65 30.81 0.67 46.66
CA SER A 65 30.98 1.38 47.96
C SER A 65 31.23 2.91 48.06
N SER A 66 30.50 3.52 49.03
CA SER A 66 30.60 4.89 49.61
C SER A 66 30.39 6.11 48.68
N GLY A 67 29.73 7.21 49.10
CA GLY A 67 29.00 7.47 50.36
C GLY A 67 28.51 8.95 50.48
N SER A 68 27.89 9.30 51.62
CA SER A 68 27.63 10.69 52.12
C SER A 68 26.46 11.55 51.55
N ALA A 69 25.25 11.30 52.10
CA ALA A 69 24.39 12.26 52.84
C ALA A 69 23.76 13.55 52.22
N GLY A 70 22.47 13.79 52.58
CA GLY A 70 21.67 15.02 52.38
C GLY A 70 20.26 14.73 51.81
N SER A 71 19.14 14.53 52.53
CA SER A 71 18.47 15.26 53.64
C SER A 71 17.67 16.50 53.14
N VAL A 72 16.44 16.84 53.58
CA VAL A 72 15.54 16.39 54.68
C VAL A 72 14.05 16.45 54.23
N ALA A 73 13.13 15.77 54.96
CA ALA A 73 11.66 15.90 55.00
C ALA A 73 10.83 15.17 53.91
N SER A 74 9.66 14.51 54.13
CA SER A 74 8.76 14.18 55.27
C SER A 74 7.33 14.69 55.09
N ALA A 75 6.37 13.78 54.89
CA ALA A 75 4.95 13.93 55.24
C ALA A 75 4.31 12.53 55.38
N GLU A 76 3.43 12.34 56.36
CA GLU A 76 2.78 11.06 56.69
C GLU A 76 1.33 11.01 56.18
N GLY A 77 0.74 9.81 56.09
CA GLY A 77 -0.67 9.60 55.78
C GLY A 77 -0.98 8.11 55.59
N ALA A 78 -1.86 7.55 56.42
CA ALA A 78 -2.08 6.10 56.51
C ALA A 78 -3.57 5.73 56.61
N GLU A 79 -3.85 4.42 56.61
CA GLU A 79 -5.13 3.78 57.02
C GLU A 79 -6.37 3.96 56.11
N THR A 80 -7.40 3.08 56.08
CA THR A 80 -7.56 1.66 56.51
C THR A 80 -8.75 0.97 55.79
N ALA A 81 -8.83 -0.37 55.95
CA ALA A 81 -10.06 -1.19 56.11
C ALA A 81 -11.11 -1.39 54.98
N LYS A 82 -11.14 -2.65 54.49
CA LYS A 82 -12.27 -3.60 54.40
C LYS A 82 -13.72 -3.11 54.71
N VAL A 83 -14.68 -3.60 53.89
CA VAL A 83 -15.88 -4.38 54.31
C VAL A 83 -16.12 -5.50 53.26
N ALA A 84 -16.88 -6.56 53.58
CA ALA A 84 -17.12 -7.73 52.71
C ALA A 84 -18.57 -8.24 52.73
N GLY A 85 -18.93 -9.09 51.76
CA GLY A 85 -20.14 -9.94 51.70
C GLY A 85 -20.24 -10.63 50.31
N SER A 86 -20.42 -11.95 50.12
CA SER A 86 -21.33 -12.97 50.72
C SER A 86 -22.51 -13.27 49.77
N ALA A 87 -23.00 -14.50 49.54
CA ALA A 87 -22.48 -15.88 49.66
C ALA A 87 -23.52 -16.88 49.05
N GLY A 88 -23.12 -18.14 48.79
CA GLY A 88 -23.99 -19.26 48.33
C GLY A 88 -23.39 -19.98 47.11
N SER A 89 -22.93 -21.23 47.11
CA SER A 89 -23.45 -22.53 47.63
C SER A 89 -24.48 -23.20 46.68
N ALA A 90 -24.53 -24.53 46.50
CA ALA A 90 -23.84 -25.65 47.17
C ALA A 90 -23.72 -26.92 46.27
N SER A 91 -22.93 -27.91 46.72
CA SER A 91 -23.02 -29.38 46.41
C SER A 91 -22.80 -29.88 44.97
N GLY A 92 -22.26 -31.09 44.73
CA GLY A 92 -21.65 -32.07 45.65
C GLY A 92 -21.36 -33.45 45.02
N SER A 93 -20.59 -34.29 45.75
CA SER A 93 -20.38 -35.76 45.63
C SER A 93 -20.03 -36.41 44.28
N GLU A 94 -18.77 -36.83 44.20
CA GLU A 94 -18.24 -38.18 43.87
C GLU A 94 -19.23 -39.34 43.58
N ASP A 95 -18.81 -40.30 42.74
CA ASP A 95 -19.09 -41.74 42.95
C ASP A 95 -18.04 -42.65 42.27
N GLU A 96 -17.92 -43.92 42.67
CA GLU A 96 -16.74 -44.79 42.44
C GLU A 96 -16.96 -46.09 41.61
N VAL A 97 -15.86 -46.56 40.99
CA VAL A 97 -15.44 -47.98 40.75
C VAL A 97 -16.40 -49.00 40.11
N GLY A 98 -15.93 -49.65 39.04
CA GLY A 98 -16.35 -50.98 38.58
C GLY A 98 -15.14 -51.89 38.27
N LYS A 99 -15.13 -53.14 38.77
CA LYS A 99 -13.97 -54.08 38.70
C LYS A 99 -14.14 -55.18 37.64
N GLY A 100 -13.01 -55.68 37.11
CA GLY A 100 -12.93 -56.92 36.31
C GLY A 100 -11.52 -57.55 36.31
N GLN A 101 -11.41 -58.84 36.63
CA GLN A 101 -10.21 -59.69 36.70
C GLN A 101 -10.65 -61.18 36.71
N PRO A 102 -9.75 -62.19 36.63
CA PRO A 102 -8.30 -62.17 36.32
C PRO A 102 -8.06 -62.59 34.84
N GLU A 103 -7.22 -63.48 34.31
CA GLU A 103 -6.22 -64.53 34.68
C GLU A 103 -5.22 -64.70 33.48
N ALA A 104 -4.09 -65.42 33.53
CA ALA A 104 -3.09 -65.77 34.55
C ALA A 104 -1.91 -66.56 33.89
N SER A 105 -0.74 -66.60 34.55
CA SER A 105 0.47 -67.43 34.24
C SER A 105 1.39 -67.02 33.06
N GLY A 106 2.70 -67.16 33.26
CA GLY A 106 3.76 -66.85 32.28
C GLY A 106 5.06 -66.33 32.93
N THR A 107 6.00 -67.23 33.26
CA THR A 107 7.24 -66.90 33.99
C THR A 107 8.40 -66.44 33.08
N ALA A 108 9.05 -65.32 33.42
CA ALA A 108 10.50 -65.11 33.27
C ALA A 108 10.94 -63.84 34.04
N GLY A 109 12.21 -63.76 34.42
CA GLY A 109 12.79 -62.59 35.11
C GLY A 109 13.60 -61.68 34.19
N SER A 110 13.69 -60.40 34.59
CA SER A 110 14.73 -59.41 34.27
C SER A 110 15.53 -59.55 32.97
N GLU A 111 15.41 -58.55 32.09
CA GLU A 111 16.53 -57.63 31.87
C GLU A 111 16.02 -56.25 31.40
N SER A 112 16.81 -55.20 31.64
CA SER A 112 16.40 -53.81 31.45
C SER A 112 16.81 -53.27 30.08
N SER A 113 15.85 -52.74 29.33
CA SER A 113 16.11 -51.69 28.34
C SER A 113 15.17 -50.51 28.62
N LEU A 114 15.76 -49.32 28.79
CA LEU A 114 15.01 -48.08 28.94
C LEU A 114 14.53 -47.65 27.57
N VAL A 115 13.21 -47.57 27.37
CA VAL A 115 12.65 -46.87 26.23
C VAL A 115 12.87 -45.38 26.46
N GLU A 116 13.87 -44.80 25.82
CA GLU A 116 14.06 -43.35 25.81
C GLU A 116 12.80 -42.70 25.22
N SER A 117 12.07 -41.97 26.05
CA SER A 117 10.90 -41.21 25.61
C SER A 117 11.36 -40.13 24.64
N SER A 118 11.08 -40.33 23.35
CA SER A 118 11.36 -39.34 22.31
C SER A 118 10.68 -38.02 22.68
N THR A 119 11.47 -37.04 23.09
CA THR A 119 11.01 -35.67 23.32
C THR A 119 10.24 -35.21 22.10
N PRO A 120 9.02 -34.63 22.22
CA PRO A 120 8.32 -34.10 21.07
C PRO A 120 9.22 -33.04 20.40
N GLN A 121 9.65 -33.34 19.19
CA GLN A 121 10.47 -32.45 18.38
C GLN A 121 9.64 -31.19 18.11
N CYS A 122 10.06 -30.06 18.70
CA CYS A 122 9.33 -28.80 18.52
C CYS A 122 9.19 -28.50 17.02
N ASP A 123 7.94 -28.26 16.58
CA ASP A 123 7.66 -27.81 15.23
C ASP A 123 8.53 -26.60 14.90
N GLU A 124 9.19 -26.63 13.74
CA GLU A 124 10.15 -25.62 13.34
C GLU A 124 9.45 -24.26 13.23
N VAL A 125 9.83 -23.31 14.10
CA VAL A 125 9.11 -22.04 14.26
C VAL A 125 9.37 -21.15 13.06
N LYS A 126 8.52 -21.27 12.05
CA LYS A 126 8.59 -20.48 10.83
C LYS A 126 8.43 -18.98 11.14
N GLU A 127 9.50 -18.22 10.93
CA GLU A 127 9.44 -16.76 10.98
C GLU A 127 8.66 -16.19 9.79
N ILE A 128 7.96 -15.09 10.03
CA ILE A 128 7.11 -14.42 9.05
C ILE A 128 7.52 -12.96 8.96
N LEU A 129 7.89 -12.50 7.76
CA LEU A 129 8.26 -11.12 7.54
C LEU A 129 7.03 -10.21 7.64
N VAL A 130 7.12 -9.14 8.43
CA VAL A 130 6.09 -8.10 8.51
C VAL A 130 6.76 -6.71 8.41
N PRO A 131 6.73 -6.07 7.23
CA PRO A 131 7.12 -4.68 7.05
C PRO A 131 6.07 -3.75 7.68
N ILE A 132 6.50 -2.84 8.55
CA ILE A 132 5.64 -1.84 9.21
C ILE A 132 6.04 -0.44 8.78
N ALA A 133 5.16 0.55 8.92
CA ALA A 133 5.47 1.93 8.56
C ALA A 133 6.65 2.51 9.36
N ALA A 134 7.37 3.46 8.77
CA ALA A 134 8.49 4.14 9.43
C ALA A 134 8.02 4.85 10.71
N GLY A 135 8.71 4.59 11.83
CA GLY A 135 8.36 5.14 13.15
C GLY A 135 7.26 4.38 13.91
N ALA A 136 6.66 3.32 13.35
CA ALA A 136 5.71 2.49 14.08
C ALA A 136 6.41 1.58 15.12
N ASP A 137 5.84 1.44 16.32
CA ASP A 137 6.31 0.50 17.34
C ASP A 137 6.14 -0.96 16.85
N PRO A 138 7.22 -1.76 16.74
CA PRO A 138 7.13 -3.16 16.38
C PRO A 138 6.31 -4.01 17.37
N ALA A 139 6.27 -3.63 18.65
CA ALA A 139 5.48 -4.34 19.65
C ALA A 139 3.98 -4.08 19.48
N GLU A 140 3.57 -2.83 19.27
CA GLU A 140 2.19 -2.45 18.93
C GLU A 140 1.74 -3.07 17.61
N ALA A 141 2.54 -2.97 16.55
CA ALA A 141 2.22 -3.60 15.27
C ALA A 141 2.02 -5.13 15.43
N LYS A 142 2.83 -5.79 16.27
CA LYS A 142 2.69 -7.22 16.60
C LYS A 142 1.45 -7.51 17.47
N ARG A 143 1.01 -6.58 18.32
CA ARG A 143 -0.27 -6.67 19.07
C ARG A 143 -1.46 -6.54 18.12
N GLN A 144 -1.49 -5.50 17.29
CA GLN A 144 -2.57 -5.23 16.32
C GLN A 144 -2.71 -6.35 15.29
N LEU A 145 -1.59 -6.85 14.76
CA LEU A 145 -1.59 -8.02 13.88
C LEU A 145 -2.25 -9.23 14.57
N LYS A 146 -1.77 -9.61 15.77
CA LYS A 146 -2.32 -10.74 16.53
C LYS A 146 -3.81 -10.59 16.89
N ALA A 147 -4.31 -9.38 17.08
CA ALA A 147 -5.72 -9.13 17.36
C ALA A 147 -6.64 -9.33 16.14
N ARG A 148 -6.07 -9.32 14.92
CA ARG A 148 -6.79 -9.40 13.64
C ARG A 148 -6.68 -10.78 12.96
N LEU A 149 -5.56 -11.48 13.15
CA LEU A 149 -5.32 -12.82 12.59
C LEU A 149 -6.39 -13.82 13.05
N LYS A 150 -7.00 -14.53 12.10
CA LYS A 150 -8.05 -15.52 12.35
C LYS A 150 -7.60 -16.95 12.02
N GLY A 151 -7.06 -17.65 13.03
CA GLY A 151 -6.65 -19.06 12.92
C GLY A 151 -5.21 -19.24 12.44
N PRO A 152 -4.83 -20.43 11.95
CA PRO A 152 -3.49 -20.68 11.42
C PRO A 152 -3.26 -19.93 10.11
N LEU A 153 -2.01 -19.52 9.86
CA LEU A 153 -1.60 -18.97 8.57
C LEU A 153 -1.61 -20.07 7.50
N PRO A 154 -1.89 -19.75 6.21
CA PRO A 154 -1.57 -20.64 5.10
C PRO A 154 -0.10 -21.08 5.15
N SER A 155 0.19 -22.36 4.92
CA SER A 155 1.53 -22.96 5.11
C SER A 155 2.64 -22.28 4.29
N ARG A 156 2.29 -21.70 3.14
CA ARG A 156 3.18 -20.96 2.25
C ARG A 156 3.30 -19.46 2.59
N THR A 157 2.68 -18.98 3.67
CA THR A 157 2.86 -17.58 4.12
C THR A 157 4.31 -17.39 4.57
N ASP A 158 5.02 -16.46 3.93
CA ASP A 158 6.41 -16.07 4.24
C ASP A 158 6.48 -14.58 4.62
N LEU A 159 5.54 -13.79 4.10
CA LEU A 159 5.37 -12.34 4.28
C LEU A 159 3.90 -12.03 4.59
N ILE A 160 3.65 -11.09 5.50
CA ILE A 160 2.34 -10.44 5.66
C ILE A 160 2.48 -8.98 5.27
N MET A 161 1.63 -8.53 4.36
CA MET A 161 1.48 -7.13 3.97
C MET A 161 0.12 -6.61 4.41
N GLN A 162 0.08 -5.40 4.98
CA GLN A 162 -1.16 -4.70 5.29
C GLN A 162 -1.49 -3.74 4.13
N THR A 163 -2.68 -3.86 3.55
CA THR A 163 -3.18 -2.88 2.56
C THR A 163 -3.68 -1.61 3.26
N SER A 164 -3.74 -0.48 2.57
CA SER A 164 -4.49 0.69 3.03
C SER A 164 -5.96 0.54 2.62
N GLY A 165 -6.84 0.22 3.56
CA GLY A 165 -8.24 -0.07 3.26
C GLY A 165 -8.98 1.12 2.66
N SER A 166 -9.91 0.85 1.74
CA SER A 166 -11.08 1.71 1.57
C SER A 166 -11.97 1.59 2.83
N GLN A 167 -12.71 2.65 3.12
CA GLN A 167 -13.82 2.73 4.08
C GLN A 167 -13.52 2.56 5.59
N THR A 168 -12.56 1.73 6.02
CA THR A 168 -12.36 1.39 7.46
C THR A 168 -11.03 1.83 8.08
N GLY A 169 -10.08 2.35 7.28
CA GLY A 169 -8.76 2.81 7.75
C GLY A 169 -7.77 1.72 8.16
N THR A 170 -8.20 0.49 8.46
CA THR A 170 -7.33 -0.62 8.90
C THR A 170 -6.84 -1.53 7.77
N GLY A 171 -7.55 -1.57 6.64
CA GLY A 171 -7.23 -2.38 5.46
C GLY A 171 -7.23 -3.89 5.68
N HIS A 172 -6.67 -4.65 4.73
CA HIS A 172 -6.61 -6.12 4.79
C HIS A 172 -5.20 -6.62 5.09
N LEU A 173 -5.09 -7.68 5.89
CA LEU A 173 -3.88 -8.47 6.07
C LEU A 173 -3.77 -9.55 4.98
N VAL A 174 -2.79 -9.40 4.10
CA VAL A 174 -2.55 -10.26 2.94
C VAL A 174 -1.36 -11.20 3.21
N ALA A 175 -1.58 -12.50 3.08
CA ALA A 175 -0.53 -13.53 3.17
C ALA A 175 0.16 -13.75 1.81
N LEU A 176 1.46 -13.50 1.75
CA LEU A 176 2.27 -13.66 0.54
C LEU A 176 3.34 -14.75 0.74
N SER A 177 3.64 -15.49 -0.32
CA SER A 177 4.79 -16.41 -0.37
C SER A 177 5.99 -15.76 -1.07
N ALA A 178 7.20 -16.11 -0.65
CA ALA A 178 8.45 -15.67 -1.26
C ALA A 178 8.55 -16.15 -2.72
N ALA A 179 8.01 -17.33 -3.01
CA ALA A 179 7.84 -17.82 -4.38
C ALA A 179 6.99 -16.88 -5.26
N ALA A 180 5.91 -16.30 -4.73
CA ALA A 180 5.07 -15.35 -5.46
C ALA A 180 5.76 -13.99 -5.65
N LEU A 181 6.50 -13.51 -4.64
CA LEU A 181 7.35 -12.33 -4.76
C LEU A 181 8.40 -12.47 -5.87
N VAL A 182 9.12 -13.60 -5.88
CA VAL A 182 10.15 -13.93 -6.88
C VAL A 182 9.52 -14.10 -8.27
N SER A 183 8.33 -14.71 -8.38
CA SER A 183 7.61 -14.79 -9.65
C SER A 183 7.26 -13.41 -10.19
N SER A 184 6.71 -12.51 -9.37
CA SER A 184 6.37 -11.13 -9.77
C SER A 184 7.61 -10.35 -10.23
N ALA A 185 8.73 -10.48 -9.51
CA ALA A 185 9.99 -9.86 -9.87
C ALA A 185 10.56 -10.40 -11.20
N ARG A 186 10.60 -11.72 -11.40
CA ARG A 186 11.03 -12.34 -12.67
C ARG A 186 10.15 -11.92 -13.86
N SER A 187 8.83 -11.90 -13.66
CA SER A 187 7.89 -11.47 -14.70
C SER A 187 8.03 -9.99 -15.05
N THR A 188 8.34 -9.14 -14.06
CA THR A 188 8.72 -7.73 -14.28
C THR A 188 10.02 -7.62 -15.10
N ILE A 189 11.06 -8.36 -14.71
CA ILE A 189 12.38 -8.35 -15.36
C ILE A 189 12.28 -8.81 -16.82
N ALA A 190 11.47 -9.85 -17.10
CA ALA A 190 11.20 -10.33 -18.45
C ALA A 190 10.46 -9.28 -19.30
N ALA A 191 9.44 -8.60 -18.74
CA ALA A 191 8.69 -7.56 -19.44
C ALA A 191 9.52 -6.31 -19.78
N LEU A 192 10.49 -5.97 -18.93
CA LEU A 192 11.45 -4.89 -19.16
C LEU A 192 12.59 -5.28 -20.12
N GLY A 193 12.70 -6.55 -20.49
CA GLY A 193 13.70 -7.08 -21.42
C GLY A 193 15.06 -7.40 -20.78
N GLY A 194 15.18 -7.39 -19.44
CA GLY A 194 16.41 -7.79 -18.75
C GLY A 194 16.55 -7.24 -17.32
N PRO A 195 17.50 -7.80 -16.53
CA PRO A 195 17.84 -7.31 -15.20
C PRO A 195 18.48 -5.91 -15.28
N GLY A 196 18.51 -5.19 -14.16
CA GLY A 196 19.05 -3.83 -14.11
C GLY A 196 19.03 -3.22 -12.72
N ARG A 197 19.61 -2.02 -12.60
CA ARG A 197 19.76 -1.31 -11.32
C ARG A 197 18.53 -0.48 -11.03
N TRP A 198 17.90 -0.70 -9.88
CA TRP A 198 16.68 0.02 -9.53
C TRP A 198 16.91 1.21 -8.59
N ILE A 199 16.06 2.22 -8.72
CA ILE A 199 15.96 3.37 -7.81
C ILE A 199 14.77 3.14 -6.87
N VAL A 200 15.04 3.07 -5.56
CA VAL A 200 14.03 2.90 -4.49
C VAL A 200 13.60 4.28 -4.01
N VAL A 201 12.41 4.71 -4.45
CA VAL A 201 11.75 5.97 -4.06
C VAL A 201 10.32 5.77 -3.53
N LEU A 202 9.92 4.52 -3.35
CA LEU A 202 8.63 4.11 -2.79
C LEU A 202 8.85 3.42 -1.43
N PRO A 203 7.99 3.66 -0.42
CA PRO A 203 8.16 3.04 0.90
C PRO A 203 8.12 1.51 0.84
N VAL A 204 9.17 0.86 1.36
CA VAL A 204 9.33 -0.61 1.28
C VAL A 204 8.42 -1.39 2.25
N ASN A 205 7.64 -0.69 3.07
CA ASN A 205 6.49 -1.23 3.80
C ASN A 205 5.22 -1.38 2.93
N HIS A 206 5.28 -1.04 1.64
CA HIS A 206 4.25 -1.34 0.66
C HIS A 206 4.80 -2.26 -0.43
N ILE A 207 3.94 -3.11 -1.00
CA ILE A 207 4.35 -4.12 -1.99
C ILE A 207 5.13 -3.55 -3.18
N ALA A 208 4.78 -2.32 -3.62
CA ALA A 208 5.46 -1.65 -4.72
C ALA A 208 6.93 -1.34 -4.38
N GLY A 209 7.20 -0.76 -3.21
CA GLY A 209 8.57 -0.49 -2.74
C GLY A 209 9.34 -1.78 -2.45
N LEU A 210 8.71 -2.78 -1.82
CA LEU A 210 9.34 -4.08 -1.58
C LEU A 210 9.76 -4.76 -2.89
N GLN A 211 8.90 -4.74 -3.92
CA GLN A 211 9.24 -5.32 -5.23
C GLN A 211 10.43 -4.64 -5.91
N VAL A 212 10.65 -3.34 -5.70
CA VAL A 212 11.88 -2.69 -6.19
C VAL A 212 13.13 -3.32 -5.55
N LEU A 213 13.09 -3.68 -4.27
CA LEU A 213 14.16 -4.46 -3.63
C LEU A 213 14.25 -5.88 -4.17
N THR A 214 13.13 -6.62 -4.26
CA THR A 214 13.11 -8.00 -4.78
C THR A 214 13.74 -8.11 -6.16
N ARG A 215 13.39 -7.19 -7.08
CA ARG A 215 13.95 -7.14 -8.44
C ARG A 215 15.43 -6.75 -8.45
N SER A 216 15.87 -5.88 -7.54
CA SER A 216 17.29 -5.51 -7.38
C SER A 216 18.13 -6.71 -6.95
N LEU A 217 17.68 -7.42 -5.92
CA LEU A 217 18.35 -8.62 -5.38
C LEU A 217 18.45 -9.74 -6.43
N ILE A 218 17.36 -10.01 -7.17
CA ILE A 218 17.36 -10.99 -8.26
C ILE A 218 18.23 -10.56 -9.44
N SER A 219 18.33 -9.26 -9.71
CA SER A 219 19.25 -8.70 -10.73
C SER A 219 20.72 -8.68 -10.28
N GLY A 220 21.03 -9.06 -9.03
CA GLY A 220 22.34 -8.90 -8.40
C GLY A 220 22.77 -7.46 -8.13
N THR A 221 21.95 -6.45 -8.46
CA THR A 221 22.34 -5.05 -8.37
C THR A 221 22.08 -4.44 -6.99
N LYS A 222 23.06 -3.73 -6.42
CA LYS A 222 22.80 -2.78 -5.31
C LYS A 222 21.74 -1.76 -5.77
N PRO A 223 20.60 -1.60 -5.06
CA PRO A 223 19.62 -0.54 -5.36
C PRO A 223 20.18 0.85 -5.01
N VAL A 224 19.73 1.88 -5.72
CA VAL A 224 19.97 3.28 -5.35
C VAL A 224 18.80 3.78 -4.50
N ILE A 225 19.05 4.13 -3.25
CA ILE A 225 18.00 4.52 -2.30
C ILE A 225 17.81 6.04 -2.30
N VAL A 226 16.57 6.50 -2.37
CA VAL A 226 16.18 7.91 -2.23
C VAL A 226 15.37 8.06 -0.94
N ASP A 227 15.93 8.76 0.05
CA ASP A 227 15.19 9.05 1.28
C ASP A 227 14.04 10.04 1.00
N THR A 228 12.81 9.62 1.31
CA THR A 228 11.58 10.41 1.20
C THR A 228 10.82 10.47 2.54
N THR A 229 11.48 10.18 3.67
CA THR A 229 10.87 10.22 5.02
C THR A 229 10.31 11.61 5.35
N LYS A 230 10.98 12.66 4.86
CA LYS A 230 10.55 14.07 4.95
C LYS A 230 9.77 14.53 3.71
N GLY A 231 9.08 13.59 3.05
CA GLY A 231 8.36 13.79 1.79
C GLY A 231 9.22 13.60 0.54
N PHE A 232 8.57 13.37 -0.60
CA PHE A 232 9.24 13.22 -1.90
C PHE A 232 9.58 14.58 -2.53
N LYS A 233 10.82 14.70 -3.03
CA LYS A 233 11.39 15.87 -3.70
C LYS A 233 12.02 15.45 -5.04
N PRO A 234 11.56 15.96 -6.20
CA PRO A 234 12.10 15.57 -7.50
C PRO A 234 13.61 15.83 -7.66
N GLN A 235 14.17 16.88 -7.04
CA GLN A 235 15.61 17.17 -7.07
C GLN A 235 16.48 16.01 -6.55
N HIS A 236 15.96 15.20 -5.60
CA HIS A 236 16.69 14.03 -5.10
C HIS A 236 16.87 12.93 -6.18
N LEU A 237 16.07 12.95 -7.25
CA LEU A 237 16.19 11.99 -8.34
C LEU A 237 17.40 12.24 -9.24
N VAL A 238 17.91 13.47 -9.35
CA VAL A 238 19.02 13.81 -10.27
C VAL A 238 20.25 12.98 -9.92
N ARG A 239 20.76 13.13 -8.70
CA ARG A 239 21.89 12.35 -8.16
C ARG A 239 21.60 10.84 -8.14
N ALA A 240 20.35 10.44 -7.92
CA ALA A 240 19.96 9.02 -7.88
C ALA A 240 20.04 8.36 -9.26
N VAL A 241 19.58 9.05 -10.31
CA VAL A 241 19.68 8.55 -11.70
C VAL A 241 21.13 8.53 -12.15
N GLU A 242 21.93 9.56 -11.87
CA GLU A 242 23.36 9.58 -12.20
C GLU A 242 24.12 8.40 -11.60
N ARG A 243 23.85 8.07 -10.33
CA ARG A 243 24.39 6.86 -9.69
C ARG A 243 23.85 5.57 -10.32
N ALA A 244 22.58 5.55 -10.74
CA ALA A 244 21.97 4.38 -11.35
C ALA A 244 22.57 4.06 -12.74
N THR A 245 22.83 5.09 -13.55
CA THR A 245 23.30 5.00 -14.94
C THR A 245 24.82 5.12 -15.11
N LYS A 246 25.60 5.27 -14.02
CA LYS A 246 27.08 5.35 -13.99
C LYS A 246 27.78 4.28 -14.82
N ASP A 247 27.23 3.06 -14.90
CA ASP A 247 27.63 2.05 -15.87
C ASP A 247 26.56 1.95 -16.99
N PRO A 248 26.86 2.40 -18.23
CA PRO A 248 25.90 2.38 -19.33
C PRO A 248 25.57 0.97 -19.85
N LYS A 249 26.24 -0.09 -19.35
CA LYS A 249 25.89 -1.49 -19.66
C LYS A 249 24.74 -2.01 -18.82
N ILE A 250 24.44 -1.37 -17.68
CA ILE A 250 23.42 -1.80 -16.73
C ILE A 250 22.23 -0.84 -16.83
N PRO A 251 21.06 -1.29 -17.34
CA PRO A 251 19.91 -0.40 -17.47
C PRO A 251 19.41 0.03 -16.09
N ALA A 252 19.06 1.32 -15.97
CA ALA A 252 18.43 1.87 -14.78
C ALA A 252 16.90 1.79 -14.86
N TYR A 253 16.25 1.46 -13.75
CA TYR A 253 14.79 1.36 -13.63
C TYR A 253 14.26 2.10 -12.39
N ILE A 254 13.04 2.61 -12.45
CA ILE A 254 12.36 3.23 -11.31
C ILE A 254 10.88 2.83 -11.28
N SER A 255 10.25 2.91 -10.11
CA SER A 255 8.80 2.81 -9.96
C SER A 255 8.27 4.05 -9.25
N LEU A 256 7.22 4.65 -9.80
CA LEU A 256 6.59 5.88 -9.32
C LEU A 256 5.06 5.70 -9.20
N VAL A 257 4.43 6.53 -8.38
CA VAL A 257 2.97 6.73 -8.42
C VAL A 257 2.61 7.97 -9.27
N PRO A 258 1.39 8.06 -9.85
CA PRO A 258 0.98 9.20 -10.68
C PRO A 258 1.19 10.59 -10.05
N THR A 259 1.00 10.72 -8.72
CA THR A 259 1.24 11.99 -8.00
C THR A 259 2.71 12.39 -7.93
N GLN A 260 3.65 11.43 -7.94
CA GLN A 260 5.08 11.73 -8.09
C GLN A 260 5.37 12.17 -9.54
N VAL A 261 4.81 11.48 -10.53
CA VAL A 261 4.98 11.80 -11.96
C VAL A 261 4.52 13.22 -12.26
N SER A 262 3.34 13.63 -11.79
CA SER A 262 2.89 15.03 -11.93
C SER A 262 3.89 15.97 -11.27
N LYS A 263 4.20 15.79 -9.98
CA LYS A 263 5.11 16.69 -9.25
C LYS A 263 6.46 16.90 -9.95
N ILE A 264 7.02 15.86 -10.58
CA ILE A 264 8.28 15.98 -11.33
C ILE A 264 8.08 16.79 -12.62
N LEU A 265 7.01 16.52 -13.38
CA LEU A 265 6.67 17.23 -14.62
C LEU A 265 6.16 18.66 -14.39
N ASP A 266 5.66 18.95 -13.19
CA ASP A 266 5.21 20.27 -12.73
C ASP A 266 6.38 21.12 -12.22
N GLU A 267 7.42 20.50 -11.65
CA GLU A 267 8.67 21.16 -11.22
C GLU A 267 9.61 21.46 -12.41
N GLY A 268 9.64 20.57 -13.42
CA GLY A 268 10.45 20.74 -14.62
C GLY A 268 11.95 20.50 -14.40
N GLY A 269 12.78 21.03 -15.31
CA GLY A 269 14.24 21.09 -15.17
C GLY A 269 14.97 19.75 -15.03
N GLU A 270 16.10 19.77 -14.30
CA GLU A 270 17.01 18.62 -14.16
C GLU A 270 16.34 17.30 -13.73
N PRO A 271 15.34 17.25 -12.82
CA PRO A 271 14.61 16.02 -12.52
C PRO A 271 13.92 15.37 -13.72
N VAL A 272 13.39 16.18 -14.65
CA VAL A 272 12.72 15.70 -15.87
C VAL A 272 13.76 15.18 -16.88
N GLU A 273 14.85 15.92 -17.06
CA GLU A 273 15.98 15.52 -17.91
C GLU A 273 16.71 14.27 -17.37
N ALA A 274 16.78 14.12 -16.04
CA ALA A 274 17.33 12.94 -15.39
C ALA A 274 16.47 11.71 -15.71
N LEU A 275 15.15 11.77 -15.56
CA LEU A 275 14.27 10.62 -15.83
C LEU A 275 14.20 10.23 -17.32
N ALA A 276 14.55 11.10 -18.26
CA ALA A 276 14.77 10.69 -19.65
C ALA A 276 15.97 9.73 -19.84
N LYS A 277 16.85 9.60 -18.84
CA LYS A 277 18.06 8.74 -18.88
C LYS A 277 17.82 7.30 -18.38
N VAL A 278 16.67 6.99 -17.77
CA VAL A 278 16.37 5.63 -17.28
C VAL A 278 15.72 4.77 -18.37
N ARG A 279 15.97 3.46 -18.34
CA ARG A 279 15.52 2.52 -19.38
C ARG A 279 14.01 2.30 -19.36
N ALA A 280 13.38 2.37 -18.19
CA ALA A 280 11.93 2.40 -18.03
C ALA A 280 11.50 3.03 -16.69
N ILE A 281 10.34 3.66 -16.70
CA ILE A 281 9.63 4.20 -15.54
C ILE A 281 8.33 3.41 -15.40
N LEU A 282 8.24 2.54 -14.40
CA LEU A 282 6.97 1.89 -14.07
C LEU A 282 6.08 2.89 -13.32
N VAL A 283 4.86 3.12 -13.80
CA VAL A 283 3.87 3.96 -13.11
C VAL A 283 2.66 3.11 -12.73
N GLY A 284 2.14 3.26 -11.50
CA GLY A 284 0.99 2.48 -11.05
C GLY A 284 0.58 2.74 -9.60
N GLY A 285 -0.25 1.85 -9.05
CA GLY A 285 -0.83 1.97 -7.69
C GLY A 285 -1.99 2.96 -7.57
N ALA A 286 -2.25 3.74 -8.62
CA ALA A 286 -3.44 4.56 -8.85
C ALA A 286 -3.62 4.72 -10.37
N ALA A 287 -4.77 5.24 -10.83
CA ALA A 287 -5.03 5.48 -12.25
C ALA A 287 -4.02 6.47 -12.86
N PHE A 288 -3.50 6.15 -14.05
CA PHE A 288 -2.55 6.98 -14.78
C PHE A 288 -3.23 7.62 -15.98
N THR A 289 -3.63 8.89 -15.86
CA THR A 289 -4.50 9.53 -16.86
C THR A 289 -3.79 9.76 -18.20
N PRO A 290 -4.50 9.72 -19.35
CA PRO A 290 -3.93 10.00 -20.67
C PRO A 290 -3.19 11.33 -20.75
N PHE A 291 -3.70 12.38 -20.10
CA PHE A 291 -3.04 13.68 -20.00
C PHE A 291 -1.65 13.60 -19.35
N LEU A 292 -1.51 12.82 -18.28
CA LEU A 292 -0.24 12.66 -17.59
C LEU A 292 0.72 11.74 -18.36
N ALA A 293 0.19 10.73 -19.05
CA ALA A 293 0.92 9.88 -19.97
C ALA A 293 1.50 10.68 -21.16
N ASP A 294 0.71 11.53 -21.80
CA ASP A 294 1.18 12.38 -22.91
C ASP A 294 2.18 13.45 -22.43
N ARG A 295 2.03 14.01 -21.22
CA ARG A 295 3.07 14.90 -20.63
C ARG A 295 4.40 14.16 -20.40
N ALA A 296 4.37 12.96 -19.82
CA ALA A 296 5.58 12.16 -19.59
C ALA A 296 6.27 11.75 -20.91
N LYS A 297 5.47 11.37 -21.91
CA LYS A 297 5.92 11.06 -23.27
C LYS A 297 6.50 12.28 -24.00
N ALA A 298 5.92 13.46 -23.81
CA ALA A 298 6.46 14.73 -24.33
C ALA A 298 7.80 15.10 -23.67
N ALA A 299 8.01 14.71 -22.41
CA ALA A 299 9.30 14.79 -21.72
C ALA A 299 10.31 13.70 -22.16
N GLY A 300 9.98 12.88 -23.16
CA GLY A 300 10.86 11.83 -23.70
C GLY A 300 10.98 10.58 -22.81
N TRP A 301 10.11 10.42 -21.81
CA TRP A 301 10.23 9.32 -20.85
C TRP A 301 9.72 7.97 -21.40
N HIS A 302 10.44 6.90 -21.09
CA HIS A 302 10.00 5.52 -21.32
C HIS A 302 9.07 5.04 -20.19
N VAL A 303 7.84 5.55 -20.14
CA VAL A 303 6.82 5.09 -19.19
C VAL A 303 6.24 3.74 -19.62
N VAL A 304 5.99 2.89 -18.63
CA VAL A 304 5.17 1.67 -18.73
C VAL A 304 4.09 1.76 -17.66
N GLU A 305 2.82 1.65 -18.05
CA GLU A 305 1.70 1.65 -17.10
C GLU A 305 1.58 0.28 -16.45
N THR A 306 1.31 0.22 -15.14
CA THR A 306 1.30 -1.03 -14.37
C THR A 306 0.05 -1.15 -13.49
N TYR A 307 -0.75 -2.18 -13.77
CA TYR A 307 -1.86 -2.61 -12.92
C TYR A 307 -1.47 -3.82 -12.07
N GLY A 308 -1.90 -3.80 -10.80
CA GLY A 308 -1.64 -4.81 -9.80
C GLY A 308 -1.77 -4.23 -8.38
N MET A 309 -1.60 -5.10 -7.39
CA MET A 309 -1.99 -4.87 -6.00
C MET A 309 -1.14 -5.72 -5.04
N THR A 310 -1.39 -5.66 -3.74
CA THR A 310 -0.68 -6.49 -2.75
C THR A 310 -0.95 -7.97 -3.00
N GLU A 311 -2.20 -8.29 -3.29
CA GLU A 311 -2.77 -9.61 -3.56
C GLU A 311 -2.23 -10.26 -4.85
N THR A 312 -1.49 -9.52 -5.68
CA THR A 312 -0.80 -10.00 -6.90
C THR A 312 0.73 -9.86 -6.81
N CYS A 313 1.27 -9.67 -5.61
CA CYS A 313 2.70 -9.41 -5.34
C CYS A 313 3.25 -8.20 -6.12
N GLY A 314 2.43 -7.17 -6.39
CA GLY A 314 2.77 -6.00 -7.18
C GLY A 314 2.13 -6.00 -8.58
N GLY A 315 2.72 -5.25 -9.52
CA GLY A 315 2.19 -5.13 -10.89
C GLY A 315 2.23 -6.46 -11.66
N CYS A 316 1.10 -6.87 -12.24
CA CYS A 316 0.91 -8.13 -12.96
C CYS A 316 0.33 -7.98 -14.38
N VAL A 317 -0.01 -6.74 -14.78
CA VAL A 317 -0.47 -6.37 -16.13
C VAL A 317 0.21 -5.05 -16.51
N TYR A 318 1.02 -5.04 -17.57
CA TYR A 318 1.80 -3.86 -18.01
C TYR A 318 1.29 -3.38 -19.39
N ASP A 319 1.02 -2.08 -19.53
CA ASP A 319 0.34 -1.47 -20.68
C ASP A 319 -0.96 -2.22 -21.07
N GLY A 320 -1.69 -2.74 -20.08
CA GLY A 320 -2.86 -3.60 -20.26
C GLY A 320 -2.56 -5.05 -20.64
N VAL A 321 -1.31 -5.43 -20.94
CA VAL A 321 -0.93 -6.82 -21.30
C VAL A 321 -0.58 -7.63 -20.04
N PRO A 322 -1.23 -8.79 -19.77
CA PRO A 322 -0.86 -9.65 -18.65
C PRO A 322 0.58 -10.15 -18.73
N LEU A 323 1.29 -10.12 -17.59
CA LEU A 323 2.67 -10.58 -17.52
C LEU A 323 2.79 -12.11 -17.61
N VAL A 324 4.00 -12.60 -17.90
CA VAL A 324 4.31 -14.04 -17.91
C VAL A 324 3.94 -14.67 -16.56
N GLY A 325 3.19 -15.76 -16.59
CA GLY A 325 2.68 -16.43 -15.38
C GLY A 325 1.36 -15.86 -14.85
N THR A 326 0.87 -14.76 -15.40
CA THR A 326 -0.44 -14.15 -15.09
C THR A 326 -1.45 -14.43 -16.21
N GLN A 327 -2.70 -14.66 -15.82
CA GLN A 327 -3.88 -14.66 -16.68
C GLN A 327 -4.92 -13.71 -16.10
N VAL A 328 -5.59 -12.97 -16.97
CA VAL A 328 -6.69 -12.08 -16.58
C VAL A 328 -7.90 -12.35 -17.46
N SER A 329 -9.08 -12.21 -16.87
CA SER A 329 -10.37 -12.24 -17.55
C SER A 329 -11.32 -11.24 -16.87
N THR A 330 -12.46 -10.96 -17.49
CA THR A 330 -13.50 -10.09 -16.93
C THR A 330 -14.83 -10.83 -16.91
N VAL A 331 -15.47 -10.94 -15.75
CA VAL A 331 -16.77 -11.61 -15.58
C VAL A 331 -17.80 -10.55 -15.25
N GLY A 332 -18.63 -10.21 -16.25
CA GLY A 332 -19.35 -8.94 -16.24
C GLY A 332 -18.36 -7.78 -16.37
N ASP A 333 -18.42 -6.85 -15.43
CA ASP A 333 -17.47 -5.74 -15.29
C ASP A 333 -16.26 -6.08 -14.39
N THR A 334 -16.31 -7.18 -13.62
CA THR A 334 -15.33 -7.45 -12.54
C THR A 334 -14.07 -8.14 -13.08
N VAL A 335 -12.88 -7.64 -12.70
CA VAL A 335 -11.58 -8.18 -13.11
C VAL A 335 -11.21 -9.41 -12.28
N TRP A 336 -10.88 -10.51 -12.95
CA TRP A 336 -10.51 -11.80 -12.36
C TRP A 336 -9.08 -12.17 -12.77
N ILE A 337 -8.24 -12.54 -11.80
CA ILE A 337 -6.81 -12.82 -12.01
C ILE A 337 -6.48 -14.26 -11.59
N SER A 338 -5.67 -14.98 -12.37
CA SER A 338 -5.11 -16.29 -12.01
C SER A 338 -3.64 -16.33 -12.38
N GLY A 339 -2.75 -16.69 -11.46
CA GLY A 339 -1.32 -16.71 -11.76
C GLY A 339 -0.41 -17.04 -10.57
N THR A 340 0.89 -17.17 -10.86
CA THR A 340 1.94 -17.52 -9.88
C THR A 340 2.34 -16.37 -8.96
N THR A 341 1.82 -15.16 -9.17
CA THR A 341 2.10 -13.97 -8.35
C THR A 341 1.05 -13.71 -7.27
N LEU A 342 -0.04 -14.50 -7.24
CA LEU A 342 -1.14 -14.30 -6.30
C LEU A 342 -0.76 -14.57 -4.84
N MET A 343 -1.46 -13.90 -3.93
CA MET A 343 -1.44 -14.19 -2.50
C MET A 343 -1.89 -15.61 -2.16
N GLU A 344 -1.53 -16.08 -0.97
CA GLU A 344 -2.04 -17.33 -0.43
C GLU A 344 -3.48 -17.15 0.06
N ASP A 345 -3.75 -16.13 0.89
CA ASP A 345 -5.10 -15.69 1.26
C ASP A 345 -5.14 -14.35 2.04
N TYR A 346 -6.33 -13.85 2.33
CA TYR A 346 -6.55 -12.86 3.40
C TYR A 346 -6.55 -13.55 4.78
N LEU A 347 -5.97 -12.91 5.80
CA LEU A 347 -5.74 -13.51 7.12
C LEU A 347 -6.78 -13.15 8.20
N GLU A 348 -7.83 -12.42 7.80
CA GLU A 348 -8.83 -11.87 8.71
C GLU A 348 -10.17 -12.60 8.60
N LYS A 349 -11.13 -12.22 9.44
CA LYS A 349 -12.51 -12.65 9.26
C LYS A 349 -13.16 -11.79 8.17
N PRO A 350 -13.68 -12.37 7.07
CA PRO A 350 -14.49 -11.61 6.12
C PRO A 350 -15.73 -11.03 6.82
N ALA A 351 -16.24 -9.92 6.29
CA ALA A 351 -17.41 -9.25 6.80
C ALA A 351 -18.67 -10.15 6.72
N ALA A 352 -19.70 -9.81 7.50
CA ALA A 352 -20.92 -10.60 7.55
C ALA A 352 -21.67 -10.52 6.21
N GLY A 353 -21.64 -11.61 5.43
CA GLY A 353 -22.23 -11.68 4.08
C GLY A 353 -21.22 -11.49 2.94
N GLU A 354 -19.94 -11.28 3.22
CA GLU A 354 -18.88 -11.20 2.21
C GLU A 354 -18.55 -12.58 1.64
N GLU A 355 -18.58 -12.71 0.32
CA GLU A 355 -18.24 -13.96 -0.39
C GLU A 355 -16.73 -14.23 -0.39
N SER A 356 -16.36 -15.49 -0.60
CA SER A 356 -14.98 -15.84 -0.94
C SER A 356 -14.52 -15.07 -2.19
N PRO A 357 -13.37 -14.35 -2.16
CA PRO A 357 -12.79 -13.78 -3.36
C PRO A 357 -12.16 -14.85 -4.27
N TRP A 358 -12.14 -16.11 -3.84
CA TRP A 358 -11.59 -17.23 -4.59
C TRP A 358 -12.66 -18.05 -5.27
N ILE A 359 -12.52 -18.22 -6.58
CA ILE A 359 -13.35 -19.08 -7.43
C ILE A 359 -12.48 -20.15 -8.07
N GLN A 360 -12.87 -21.41 -7.99
CA GLN A 360 -12.18 -22.51 -8.68
C GLN A 360 -12.82 -22.76 -10.05
N MET A 361 -12.06 -22.66 -11.13
CA MET A 361 -12.51 -22.98 -12.49
C MET A 361 -11.59 -24.03 -13.11
N GLY A 362 -12.05 -25.28 -13.14
CA GLY A 362 -11.24 -26.42 -13.56
C GLY A 362 -9.97 -26.53 -12.70
N PRO A 363 -8.76 -26.59 -13.28
CA PRO A 363 -7.51 -26.67 -12.53
C PRO A 363 -7.02 -25.31 -11.96
N ARG A 364 -7.71 -24.19 -12.24
CA ARG A 364 -7.24 -22.84 -11.86
C ARG A 364 -8.05 -22.24 -10.71
N ARG A 365 -7.34 -21.78 -9.67
CA ARG A 365 -7.85 -20.82 -8.69
C ARG A 365 -7.81 -19.43 -9.32
N TRP A 366 -8.94 -18.72 -9.29
CA TRP A 366 -9.07 -17.33 -9.72
C TRP A 366 -9.36 -16.45 -8.51
N PHE A 367 -8.71 -15.29 -8.46
CA PHE A 367 -8.99 -14.20 -7.55
C PHE A 367 -9.94 -13.20 -8.22
N LYS A 368 -11.15 -13.08 -7.68
CA LYS A 368 -12.14 -12.04 -7.98
C LYS A 368 -11.67 -10.77 -7.26
N THR A 369 -11.12 -9.82 -8.02
CA THR A 369 -10.67 -8.54 -7.44
C THR A 369 -11.86 -7.66 -7.05
N SER A 370 -11.61 -6.58 -6.31
CA SER A 370 -12.56 -5.47 -6.18
C SER A 370 -12.52 -4.53 -7.40
N ASP A 371 -11.71 -4.77 -8.42
CA ASP A 371 -11.54 -3.88 -9.57
C ASP A 371 -12.50 -4.23 -10.72
N THR A 372 -12.80 -3.21 -11.52
CA THR A 372 -13.64 -3.30 -12.72
C THR A 372 -12.85 -2.92 -13.96
N GLY A 373 -13.20 -3.53 -15.09
CA GLY A 373 -12.51 -3.37 -16.35
C GLY A 373 -13.10 -4.23 -17.48
N ARG A 374 -12.51 -4.10 -18.67
CA ARG A 374 -12.91 -4.83 -19.88
C ARG A 374 -11.68 -5.34 -20.65
N MET A 375 -11.86 -6.43 -21.39
CA MET A 375 -10.84 -6.94 -22.31
C MET A 375 -11.02 -6.34 -23.72
N GLU A 376 -10.03 -5.62 -24.20
CA GLU A 376 -9.91 -5.14 -25.59
C GLU A 376 -8.86 -5.99 -26.32
N GLY A 377 -9.33 -7.11 -26.90
CA GLY A 377 -8.45 -8.15 -27.43
C GLY A 377 -7.57 -8.75 -26.32
N PRO A 378 -6.23 -8.71 -26.43
CA PRO A 378 -5.34 -9.19 -25.38
C PRO A 378 -5.10 -8.18 -24.24
N ARG A 379 -5.56 -6.92 -24.36
CA ARG A 379 -5.33 -5.88 -23.35
C ARG A 379 -6.51 -5.79 -22.37
N LEU A 380 -6.20 -5.65 -21.09
CA LEU A 380 -7.11 -5.25 -20.03
C LEU A 380 -7.14 -3.71 -19.96
N ILE A 381 -8.34 -3.13 -19.97
CA ILE A 381 -8.58 -1.73 -19.65
C ILE A 381 -9.27 -1.66 -18.28
N ILE A 382 -8.61 -1.05 -17.29
CA ILE A 382 -9.18 -0.82 -15.95
C ILE A 382 -10.14 0.38 -16.00
N GLN A 383 -11.23 0.31 -15.24
CA GLN A 383 -12.28 1.34 -15.19
C GLN A 383 -12.45 1.96 -13.79
N GLY A 384 -11.92 1.32 -12.74
CA GLY A 384 -12.02 1.75 -11.33
C GLY A 384 -12.39 0.58 -10.43
N ARG A 385 -12.66 0.83 -9.15
CA ARG A 385 -13.10 -0.22 -8.21
C ARG A 385 -14.62 -0.38 -8.18
N THR A 386 -15.05 -1.50 -7.62
CA THR A 386 -16.46 -1.93 -7.45
C THR A 386 -17.10 -1.27 -6.23
N ASP A 387 -16.33 -1.04 -5.16
CA ASP A 387 -16.71 -0.22 -3.98
C ASP A 387 -16.69 1.29 -4.27
N ASP A 388 -16.28 1.69 -5.48
CA ASP A 388 -16.27 3.06 -6.00
C ASP A 388 -17.34 3.29 -7.09
N VAL A 389 -18.35 2.41 -7.17
CA VAL A 389 -19.50 2.52 -8.10
C VAL A 389 -20.70 3.15 -7.42
N ILE A 390 -21.11 4.31 -7.92
CA ILE A 390 -22.27 5.09 -7.47
C ILE A 390 -23.50 4.67 -8.28
N ASN A 391 -24.61 4.34 -7.61
CA ASN A 391 -25.81 3.81 -8.25
C ASN A 391 -26.89 4.90 -8.34
N THR A 392 -26.85 5.68 -9.43
CA THR A 392 -27.72 6.86 -9.60
C THR A 392 -28.83 6.61 -10.62
N GLY A 393 -30.08 6.59 -10.17
CA GLY A 393 -31.26 6.38 -11.02
C GLY A 393 -31.29 5.03 -11.76
N GLY A 394 -30.66 4.00 -11.20
CA GLY A 394 -30.48 2.69 -11.85
C GLY A 394 -29.29 2.61 -12.82
N VAL A 395 -28.47 3.67 -12.93
CA VAL A 395 -27.22 3.68 -13.70
C VAL A 395 -26.03 3.50 -12.76
N LYS A 396 -25.16 2.51 -13.06
CA LYS A 396 -23.82 2.43 -12.45
C LYS A 396 -22.94 3.56 -12.96
N VAL A 397 -22.37 4.35 -12.06
CA VAL A 397 -21.44 5.44 -12.34
C VAL A 397 -20.14 5.18 -11.59
N HIS A 398 -19.05 4.92 -12.31
CA HIS A 398 -17.73 4.75 -11.70
C HIS A 398 -17.18 6.12 -11.30
N ALA A 399 -16.87 6.33 -10.02
CA ALA A 399 -16.36 7.60 -9.51
C ALA A 399 -15.08 8.05 -10.25
N SER A 400 -14.16 7.10 -10.50
CA SER A 400 -12.92 7.27 -11.28
C SER A 400 -13.13 7.90 -12.66
N ALA A 401 -14.12 7.42 -13.43
CA ALA A 401 -14.40 7.96 -14.76
C ALA A 401 -14.92 9.40 -14.68
N VAL A 402 -15.74 9.72 -13.67
CA VAL A 402 -16.23 11.08 -13.45
C VAL A 402 -15.10 12.01 -12.99
N GLU A 403 -14.18 11.54 -12.15
CA GLU A 403 -12.97 12.27 -11.77
C GLU A 403 -12.07 12.57 -12.97
N GLU A 404 -11.87 11.59 -13.86
CA GLU A 404 -11.05 11.74 -15.07
C GLU A 404 -11.63 12.77 -16.04
N ALA A 405 -12.90 12.60 -16.44
CA ALA A 405 -13.61 13.54 -17.31
C ALA A 405 -13.72 14.96 -16.71
N SER A 406 -13.73 15.09 -15.38
CA SER A 406 -13.73 16.39 -14.69
C SER A 406 -12.34 17.02 -14.60
N ARG A 407 -11.27 16.22 -14.45
CA ARG A 407 -9.88 16.70 -14.31
C ARG A 407 -9.33 17.31 -15.61
N ALA A 408 -10.00 17.08 -16.74
CA ALA A 408 -9.75 17.77 -18.01
C ALA A 408 -10.30 19.22 -18.05
N VAL A 409 -11.05 19.68 -17.05
CA VAL A 409 -11.72 21.00 -17.05
C VAL A 409 -10.85 22.09 -16.41
N ALA A 410 -10.62 23.18 -17.14
CA ALA A 410 -9.91 24.36 -16.65
C ALA A 410 -10.55 24.92 -15.35
N GLY A 411 -9.73 25.11 -14.33
CA GLY A 411 -10.13 25.44 -12.96
C GLY A 411 -10.24 24.26 -12.00
N VAL A 412 -10.05 23.00 -12.44
CA VAL A 412 -9.93 21.83 -11.56
C VAL A 412 -8.45 21.55 -11.25
N GLY A 413 -8.05 21.70 -9.99
CA GLY A 413 -6.71 21.33 -9.51
C GLY A 413 -6.64 19.86 -9.09
N ASP A 414 -7.64 19.40 -8.32
CA ASP A 414 -7.87 17.97 -8.07
C ASP A 414 -9.36 17.71 -7.77
N ILE A 415 -9.78 16.45 -7.81
CA ILE A 415 -11.17 16.04 -7.62
C ILE A 415 -11.29 14.65 -6.99
N CYS A 416 -12.20 14.53 -6.04
CA CYS A 416 -12.72 13.26 -5.51
C CYS A 416 -14.22 13.15 -5.83
N VAL A 417 -14.70 12.01 -6.32
CA VAL A 417 -16.12 11.75 -6.57
C VAL A 417 -16.62 10.66 -5.63
N VAL A 418 -17.79 10.89 -5.03
CA VAL A 418 -18.43 10.03 -4.03
C VAL A 418 -19.93 9.94 -4.27
N GLY A 419 -20.54 8.83 -3.83
CA GLY A 419 -22.00 8.71 -3.72
C GLY A 419 -22.49 9.30 -2.41
N LEU A 420 -23.55 10.11 -2.45
CA LEU A 420 -24.32 10.51 -1.26
C LEU A 420 -25.74 9.92 -1.33
N PRO A 421 -26.29 9.32 -0.26
CA PRO A 421 -27.62 8.72 -0.29
C PRO A 421 -28.74 9.72 -0.62
N ASP A 422 -29.67 9.33 -1.49
CA ASP A 422 -30.79 10.19 -1.92
C ASP A 422 -32.07 9.38 -2.23
N ALA A 423 -33.20 9.90 -1.75
CA ALA A 423 -34.49 9.21 -1.80
C ALA A 423 -35.12 9.09 -3.21
N ARG A 424 -34.60 9.81 -4.21
CA ARG A 424 -35.10 9.81 -5.60
C ARG A 424 -34.19 9.04 -6.55
N TRP A 425 -32.87 9.11 -6.35
CA TRP A 425 -31.85 8.55 -7.23
C TRP A 425 -31.16 7.33 -6.65
N GLY A 426 -31.38 6.97 -5.38
CA GLY A 426 -30.55 6.00 -4.65
C GLY A 426 -29.29 6.68 -4.15
N GLU A 427 -28.44 7.12 -5.08
CA GLU A 427 -27.24 7.92 -4.81
C GLU A 427 -27.14 9.15 -5.72
N LEU A 428 -26.65 10.26 -5.15
CA LEU A 428 -26.20 11.45 -5.88
C LEU A 428 -24.71 11.34 -6.17
N VAL A 429 -24.35 11.35 -7.47
CA VAL A 429 -22.97 11.58 -7.89
C VAL A 429 -22.54 12.97 -7.41
N THR A 430 -21.57 13.00 -6.51
CA THR A 430 -21.13 14.19 -5.79
C THR A 430 -19.63 14.38 -5.97
N ALA A 431 -19.20 15.58 -6.37
CA ALA A 431 -17.78 15.90 -6.55
C ALA A 431 -17.28 16.86 -5.48
N LEU A 432 -16.17 16.51 -4.82
CA LEU A 432 -15.34 17.43 -4.06
C LEU A 432 -14.21 17.92 -4.96
N VAL A 433 -14.12 19.24 -5.17
CA VAL A 433 -13.19 19.86 -6.12
C VAL A 433 -12.23 20.78 -5.38
N VAL A 434 -10.94 20.57 -5.59
CA VAL A 434 -9.89 21.53 -5.25
C VAL A 434 -9.71 22.45 -6.46
N PRO A 435 -9.85 23.79 -6.31
CA PRO A 435 -9.62 24.72 -7.42
C PRO A 435 -8.19 24.66 -7.97
N GLY A 436 -8.05 24.87 -9.27
CA GLY A 436 -6.75 25.10 -9.90
C GLY A 436 -6.16 26.48 -9.51
N GLN A 437 -4.85 26.65 -9.72
CA GLN A 437 -4.16 27.93 -9.45
C GLN A 437 -4.59 29.07 -10.39
N ASP A 438 -5.36 28.75 -11.43
CA ASP A 438 -6.04 29.66 -12.35
C ASP A 438 -7.36 30.25 -11.80
N ILE A 439 -7.82 29.78 -10.64
CA ILE A 439 -8.98 30.33 -9.91
C ILE A 439 -8.52 31.14 -8.70
N ASP A 440 -9.10 32.33 -8.53
CA ASP A 440 -8.91 33.14 -7.32
C ASP A 440 -9.82 32.61 -6.18
N VAL A 441 -9.19 32.12 -5.11
CA VAL A 441 -9.88 31.43 -4.00
C VAL A 441 -10.62 32.42 -3.08
N ASP A 442 -10.18 33.68 -3.00
CA ASP A 442 -10.83 34.67 -2.13
C ASP A 442 -12.18 35.14 -2.71
N LEU A 443 -12.37 35.02 -4.03
CA LEU A 443 -13.68 35.21 -4.69
C LEU A 443 -14.70 34.12 -4.32
N LEU A 444 -14.28 33.01 -3.71
CA LEU A 444 -15.18 31.92 -3.30
C LEU A 444 -15.83 32.18 -1.94
N ALA A 445 -15.18 32.94 -1.05
CA ALA A 445 -15.64 33.16 0.31
C ALA A 445 -17.05 33.81 0.41
N PRO A 446 -17.45 34.78 -0.45
CA PRO A 446 -18.81 35.30 -0.49
C PRO A 446 -19.84 34.35 -1.15
N MET A 447 -19.40 33.25 -1.76
CA MET A 447 -20.20 32.43 -2.66
C MET A 447 -20.50 31.00 -2.15
N MET A 448 -20.03 30.63 -0.96
CA MET A 448 -20.45 29.40 -0.28
C MET A 448 -21.94 29.45 0.11
N GLY A 449 -22.81 29.16 -0.86
CA GLY A 449 -24.27 29.27 -0.76
C GLY A 449 -24.96 30.06 -1.88
N SER A 450 -24.27 30.41 -2.97
CA SER A 450 -24.86 31.09 -4.13
C SER A 450 -24.36 30.51 -5.47
N PRO A 451 -25.21 30.31 -6.51
CA PRO A 451 -24.80 29.79 -7.82
C PRO A 451 -23.86 30.68 -8.68
N ALA A 452 -23.22 31.69 -8.08
CA ALA A 452 -22.33 32.68 -8.71
C ALA A 452 -21.17 32.10 -9.54
N SER A 453 -20.44 32.97 -10.25
CA SER A 453 -19.42 32.62 -11.23
C SER A 453 -18.07 32.29 -10.60
N LEU A 454 -17.62 31.04 -10.77
CA LEU A 454 -16.22 30.64 -10.55
C LEU A 454 -15.33 31.19 -11.67
N GLY A 455 -14.84 32.41 -11.44
CA GLY A 455 -13.98 33.18 -12.34
C GLY A 455 -12.69 32.47 -12.73
N ILE A 456 -12.21 32.74 -13.95
CA ILE A 456 -10.91 32.28 -14.43
C ILE A 456 -10.00 33.50 -14.55
N ARG A 457 -8.76 33.40 -14.04
CA ARG A 457 -7.73 34.42 -14.19
C ARG A 457 -7.03 34.27 -15.54
N GLY A 458 -7.06 35.32 -16.35
CA GLY A 458 -6.34 35.40 -17.62
C GLY A 458 -4.82 35.47 -17.40
N VAL A 459 -4.06 35.14 -18.46
CA VAL A 459 -2.58 35.20 -18.45
C VAL A 459 -2.05 36.63 -18.27
N ASP A 460 -2.89 37.63 -18.58
CA ASP A 460 -2.66 39.06 -18.36
C ASP A 460 -3.11 39.55 -16.96
N GLY A 461 -3.58 38.65 -16.10
CA GLY A 461 -4.12 38.96 -14.77
C GLY A 461 -5.56 39.47 -14.75
N THR A 462 -6.24 39.58 -15.92
CA THR A 462 -7.67 39.91 -15.96
C THR A 462 -8.53 38.79 -15.38
N VAL A 463 -9.78 39.08 -15.03
CA VAL A 463 -10.75 38.06 -14.61
C VAL A 463 -11.91 38.08 -15.59
N SER A 464 -12.15 36.97 -16.27
CA SER A 464 -13.36 36.77 -17.07
C SER A 464 -14.43 36.14 -16.19
N GLU A 465 -15.67 36.63 -16.27
CA GLU A 465 -16.84 35.84 -15.90
C GLU A 465 -16.98 34.66 -16.88
N PRO A 466 -17.18 33.42 -16.38
CA PRO A 466 -17.51 32.27 -17.22
C PRO A 466 -18.74 31.53 -16.68
N ASP A 467 -19.24 30.56 -17.46
CA ASP A 467 -20.05 29.48 -16.90
C ASP A 467 -19.32 28.88 -15.67
N SER A 468 -20.06 28.69 -14.57
CA SER A 468 -19.47 28.26 -13.30
C SER A 468 -18.71 26.94 -13.47
N LEU A 469 -17.64 26.72 -12.68
CA LEU A 469 -16.85 25.49 -12.75
C LEU A 469 -17.73 24.24 -12.61
N ALA A 470 -18.80 24.33 -11.81
CA ALA A 470 -19.82 23.31 -11.71
C ALA A 470 -20.53 23.01 -13.05
N ALA A 471 -20.94 24.04 -13.79
CA ALA A 471 -21.49 23.90 -15.14
C ALA A 471 -20.46 23.36 -16.14
N ARG A 472 -19.19 23.78 -16.06
CA ARG A 472 -18.09 23.30 -16.93
C ARG A 472 -17.80 21.82 -16.70
N ILE A 473 -17.58 21.40 -15.45
CA ILE A 473 -17.43 20.01 -15.01
C ILE A 473 -18.62 19.16 -15.50
N ARG A 474 -19.85 19.60 -15.21
CA ARG A 474 -21.04 18.88 -15.63
C ARG A 474 -21.16 18.76 -17.14
N THR A 475 -20.72 19.75 -17.91
CA THR A 475 -20.77 19.73 -19.38
C THR A 475 -19.78 18.73 -19.94
N ALA A 476 -18.52 18.74 -19.47
CA ALA A 476 -17.51 17.76 -19.87
C ALA A 476 -17.96 16.32 -19.57
N VAL A 477 -18.35 16.03 -18.33
CA VAL A 477 -18.83 14.70 -17.92
C VAL A 477 -20.10 14.29 -18.68
N THR A 478 -20.99 15.24 -19.03
CA THR A 478 -22.18 14.94 -19.84
C THR A 478 -21.83 14.62 -21.29
N ALA A 479 -20.81 15.28 -21.87
CA ALA A 479 -20.37 15.04 -23.24
C ALA A 479 -19.62 13.70 -23.39
N GLU A 480 -18.83 13.32 -22.39
CA GLU A 480 -17.99 12.12 -22.42
C GLU A 480 -18.72 10.86 -21.92
N LEU A 481 -19.41 10.96 -20.77
CA LEU A 481 -20.04 9.81 -20.08
C LEU A 481 -21.57 9.86 -20.07
N GLY A 482 -22.18 10.94 -20.58
CA GLY A 482 -23.63 11.11 -20.60
C GLY A 482 -24.22 11.66 -19.29
N ALA A 483 -25.44 12.20 -19.39
CA ALA A 483 -26.04 13.06 -18.37
C ALA A 483 -26.26 12.42 -16.98
N ALA A 484 -26.25 11.09 -16.87
CA ALA A 484 -26.39 10.37 -15.60
C ALA A 484 -25.14 10.50 -14.70
N HIS A 485 -23.95 10.50 -15.33
CA HIS A 485 -22.64 10.57 -14.68
C HIS A 485 -22.29 11.96 -14.15
N ALA A 486 -22.83 13.03 -14.75
CA ALA A 486 -22.46 14.40 -14.41
C ALA A 486 -22.89 14.79 -12.98
N PRO A 487 -21.96 15.24 -12.10
CA PRO A 487 -22.21 15.44 -10.66
C PRO A 487 -23.39 16.35 -10.33
N ARG A 488 -24.36 15.83 -9.57
CA ARG A 488 -25.57 16.56 -9.14
C ARG A 488 -25.29 17.51 -7.97
N VAL A 489 -24.27 17.20 -7.18
CA VAL A 489 -23.76 18.04 -6.09
C VAL A 489 -22.27 18.29 -6.34
N ILE A 490 -21.82 19.54 -6.15
CA ILE A 490 -20.41 19.92 -6.29
C ILE A 490 -20.01 20.77 -5.08
N VAL A 491 -18.96 20.36 -4.39
CA VAL A 491 -18.45 20.96 -3.15
C VAL A 491 -17.03 21.44 -3.42
N ILE A 492 -16.73 22.71 -3.14
CA ILE A 492 -15.37 23.24 -3.27
C ILE A 492 -14.64 23.06 -1.93
N VAL A 493 -13.42 22.52 -1.98
CA VAL A 493 -12.57 22.29 -0.79
C VAL A 493 -11.15 22.78 -1.02
N GLN A 494 -10.44 23.19 0.04
CA GLN A 494 -9.04 23.63 -0.07
C GLN A 494 -8.06 22.47 -0.30
N HIS A 495 -8.43 21.26 0.13
CA HIS A 495 -7.68 20.02 -0.05
C HIS A 495 -8.62 18.82 0.05
N LEU A 496 -8.25 17.70 -0.56
CA LEU A 496 -8.91 16.41 -0.34
C LEU A 496 -8.38 15.77 0.95
N PRO A 497 -9.20 15.09 1.75
CA PRO A 497 -8.73 14.34 2.92
C PRO A 497 -7.92 13.11 2.46
N LEU A 498 -6.92 12.68 3.25
CA LEU A 498 -5.96 11.64 2.86
C LEU A 498 -5.78 10.57 3.95
N LEU A 499 -5.71 9.30 3.54
CA LEU A 499 -5.38 8.13 4.38
C LEU A 499 -3.87 7.87 4.54
N GLY A 500 -3.02 8.76 4.01
CA GLY A 500 -1.57 8.59 3.95
C GLY A 500 -0.95 9.38 2.79
N PRO A 501 0.30 9.07 2.37
CA PRO A 501 0.98 9.81 1.31
C PRO A 501 0.29 9.58 -0.06
N GLY A 502 -0.61 10.48 -0.44
CA GLY A 502 -1.22 10.55 -1.77
C GLY A 502 -2.44 9.66 -2.03
N LYS A 503 -3.03 9.03 -1.01
CA LYS A 503 -4.31 8.29 -1.15
C LYS A 503 -5.45 9.05 -0.48
N ILE A 504 -6.50 9.35 -1.24
CA ILE A 504 -7.71 10.05 -0.78
C ILE A 504 -8.50 9.19 0.22
N ASP A 505 -9.00 9.82 1.29
CA ASP A 505 -10.01 9.24 2.18
C ASP A 505 -11.41 9.49 1.60
N ARG A 506 -11.99 8.47 0.95
CA ARG A 506 -13.34 8.59 0.38
C ARG A 506 -14.46 8.59 1.44
N SER A 507 -14.23 8.05 2.63
CA SER A 507 -15.20 8.11 3.73
C SER A 507 -15.29 9.53 4.29
N GLU A 508 -14.15 10.15 4.60
CA GLU A 508 -14.16 11.54 5.07
C GLU A 508 -14.52 12.52 3.95
N ALA A 509 -14.20 12.22 2.68
CA ALA A 509 -14.71 13.01 1.55
C ALA A 509 -16.25 12.96 1.47
N ALA A 510 -16.87 11.78 1.60
CA ALA A 510 -18.33 11.67 1.67
C ALA A 510 -18.89 12.41 2.91
N ALA A 511 -18.23 12.31 4.06
CA ALA A 511 -18.64 13.03 5.27
C ALA A 511 -18.53 14.56 5.13
N ILE A 512 -17.45 15.09 4.53
CA ILE A 512 -17.32 16.51 4.17
C ILE A 512 -18.46 16.91 3.24
N ALA A 513 -18.65 16.20 2.12
CA ALA A 513 -19.65 16.56 1.13
C ALA A 513 -21.08 16.53 1.70
N GLN A 514 -21.39 15.58 2.56
CA GLN A 514 -22.69 15.50 3.24
C GLN A 514 -22.91 16.69 4.20
N ARG A 515 -21.88 17.12 4.94
CA ARG A 515 -21.92 18.29 5.82
C ARG A 515 -22.10 19.60 5.04
N GLU A 516 -21.37 19.77 3.94
CA GLU A 516 -21.47 20.96 3.09
C GLU A 516 -22.80 21.05 2.33
N LEU A 517 -23.35 19.91 1.91
CA LEU A 517 -24.68 19.81 1.31
C LEU A 517 -25.79 20.17 2.31
N TRP A 518 -25.77 19.61 3.52
CA TRP A 518 -26.74 19.96 4.56
C TRP A 518 -26.61 21.39 5.08
N ALA A 519 -25.41 21.96 5.04
CA ALA A 519 -25.19 23.37 5.39
C ALA A 519 -25.57 24.36 4.27
N GLY A 520 -26.03 23.87 3.10
CA GLY A 520 -26.40 24.72 1.96
C GLY A 520 -25.20 25.40 1.27
N ARG A 521 -23.97 24.93 1.51
CA ARG A 521 -22.73 25.50 0.93
C ARG A 521 -22.26 24.78 -0.34
N ALA A 522 -22.82 23.60 -0.62
CA ALA A 522 -22.62 22.89 -1.87
C ALA A 522 -23.41 23.52 -3.04
N TRP A 523 -22.87 23.47 -4.25
CA TRP A 523 -23.63 23.68 -5.48
C TRP A 523 -24.49 22.45 -5.78
N VAL A 524 -25.73 22.64 -6.23
CA VAL A 524 -26.70 21.56 -6.52
C VAL A 524 -27.43 21.84 -7.83
N ARG A 525 -27.76 20.79 -8.60
CA ARG A 525 -28.57 20.84 -9.84
C ARG A 525 -30.07 20.63 -9.61
#